data_AF-A0A0A1ZGL1-F1
#
_entry.id   AF-A0A0A1ZGL1-F1
#
_cell.length_a   1.000
_cell.length_b   1.000
_cell.length_c   1.000
_cell.angle_alpha   90.00
_cell.angle_beta   90.00
_cell.angle_gamma   90.00
#
_symmetry.space_group_name_H-M   'P 1'
#
loop_
_entity.id
_entity.type
_entity.pdbx_description
1 polymer ?
#
loop_
_entity_poly.entity_id
_entity_poly.type
_entity_poly.pdbx_seq_one_letter_code
_entity_poly.pdbx_strand_id
1 'polypeptide(L)'
;MKVLSIIKPNIVLFVGDISDGSVKIIKKINEIKIPTFVILGNHDRGKDSTGETLSKQIRVLGEKYCAWDLKVFNNQINLLSARPCSSGGGYYLSKEVKGVYGPITENDSINKIIKCSEETVEEIPLIIMSHAGPSGLGSEPKSICGKDWKLPSLDWGDRDLSAAISQIQKRRKVDLVIFGHMHNRLKRNLGLREMFKIDSEGTIYFNTAVVPRYKTDEDGKLLINFSWIEFENKELRHVSHRWYSESGEIREEDKFF
;
A
#
# COMPACT_ATOMS: atom_id res chain seq x y z
N MET A 1 13.81 -10.32 6.23
CA MET A 1 13.72 -10.61 7.67
C MET A 1 14.97 -10.20 8.43
N LYS A 2 16.19 -10.58 8.01
CA LYS A 2 17.45 -10.17 8.67
C LYS A 2 17.57 -8.64 8.86
N VAL A 3 17.46 -7.85 7.78
CA VAL A 3 17.55 -6.38 7.87
C VAL A 3 16.50 -5.80 8.83
N LEU A 4 15.24 -6.27 8.76
CA LEU A 4 14.18 -5.84 9.69
C LEU A 4 14.52 -6.08 11.17
N SER A 5 15.23 -7.17 11.49
CA SER A 5 15.66 -7.44 12.87
C SER A 5 16.78 -6.50 13.37
N ILE A 6 17.49 -5.85 12.45
CA ILE A 6 18.54 -4.89 12.75
C ILE A 6 17.95 -3.48 12.85
N ILE A 7 17.19 -3.05 11.85
CA ILE A 7 16.64 -1.69 11.76
C ILE A 7 15.40 -1.48 12.65
N LYS A 8 14.77 -2.57 13.13
CA LYS A 8 13.74 -2.59 14.19
C LYS A 8 12.63 -1.53 14.06
N PRO A 9 11.86 -1.51 12.96
CA PRO A 9 10.70 -0.62 12.88
C PRO A 9 9.63 -1.02 13.91
N ASN A 10 8.78 -0.07 14.30
CA ASN A 10 7.66 -0.35 15.19
C ASN A 10 6.56 -1.17 14.49
N ILE A 11 6.35 -0.94 13.20
CA ILE A 11 5.36 -1.63 12.35
C ILE A 11 5.95 -1.98 10.99
N VAL A 12 5.44 -3.04 10.35
CA VAL A 12 5.74 -3.39 8.96
C VAL A 12 4.44 -3.46 8.16
N LEU A 13 4.38 -2.73 7.05
CA LEU A 13 3.19 -2.65 6.20
C LEU A 13 3.48 -3.28 4.83
N PHE A 14 2.63 -4.21 4.41
CA PHE A 14 2.69 -4.81 3.07
C PHE A 14 1.52 -4.33 2.23
N VAL A 15 1.82 -3.60 1.16
CA VAL A 15 0.83 -2.98 0.25
C VAL A 15 0.54 -3.82 -1.00
N GLY A 16 0.57 -5.15 -0.89
CA GLY A 16 0.22 -6.09 -1.96
C GLY A 16 1.35 -6.44 -2.95
N ASP A 17 0.99 -7.29 -3.92
CA ASP A 17 1.87 -7.96 -4.88
C ASP A 17 3.04 -8.67 -4.20
N ILE A 18 2.66 -9.54 -3.27
CA ILE A 18 3.56 -10.20 -2.34
C ILE A 18 3.99 -11.57 -2.86
N SER A 19 3.03 -12.35 -3.35
CA SER A 19 3.18 -13.80 -3.45
C SER A 19 2.58 -14.45 -4.69
N ASP A 20 1.81 -13.71 -5.51
CA ASP A 20 1.13 -14.25 -6.71
C ASP A 20 0.28 -15.50 -6.39
N GLY A 21 -0.40 -15.50 -5.25
CA GLY A 21 -1.20 -16.63 -4.77
C GLY A 21 -0.44 -17.64 -3.89
N SER A 22 0.86 -17.45 -3.68
CA SER A 22 1.71 -18.42 -2.98
C SER A 22 1.63 -18.31 -1.46
N VAL A 23 0.98 -19.29 -0.83
CA VAL A 23 0.89 -19.42 0.63
C VAL A 23 2.28 -19.55 1.30
N LYS A 24 3.31 -20.05 0.59
CA LYS A 24 4.67 -20.21 1.15
C LYS A 24 5.28 -18.88 1.59
N ILE A 25 5.08 -17.81 0.81
CA ILE A 25 5.61 -16.48 1.14
C ILE A 25 4.79 -15.89 2.29
N ILE A 26 3.46 -16.07 2.26
CA ILE A 26 2.56 -15.61 3.33
C ILE A 26 2.93 -16.23 4.68
N LYS A 27 3.28 -17.51 4.74
CA LYS A 27 3.77 -18.16 5.97
C LYS A 27 5.01 -17.46 6.55
N LYS A 28 5.97 -17.08 5.69
CA LYS A 28 7.17 -16.33 6.12
C LYS A 28 6.84 -14.93 6.63
N ILE A 29 5.84 -14.25 6.06
CA ILE A 29 5.36 -12.97 6.60
C ILE A 29 4.72 -13.17 7.96
N ASN A 30 4.02 -14.29 8.16
CA ASN A 30 3.42 -14.58 9.45
C ASN A 30 4.46 -14.84 10.56
N GLU A 31 5.66 -15.32 10.21
CA GLU A 31 6.80 -15.47 11.14
C GLU A 31 7.42 -14.15 11.61
N ILE A 32 7.10 -13.01 10.97
CA ILE A 32 7.60 -11.69 11.39
C ILE A 32 6.99 -11.33 12.76
N LYS A 33 7.86 -11.17 13.77
CA LYS A 33 7.50 -10.83 15.15
C LYS A 33 7.15 -9.35 15.36
N ILE A 34 7.63 -8.48 14.47
CA ILE A 34 7.27 -7.05 14.48
C ILE A 34 5.78 -6.95 14.10
N PRO A 35 4.99 -6.09 14.77
CA PRO A 35 3.61 -5.81 14.36
C PRO A 35 3.51 -5.59 12.84
N THR A 36 2.69 -6.40 12.17
CA THR A 36 2.67 -6.48 10.71
C THR A 36 1.24 -6.44 10.22
N PHE A 37 0.97 -5.58 9.24
CA PHE A 37 -0.33 -5.46 8.60
C PHE A 37 -0.20 -5.60 7.07
N VAL A 38 -1.16 -6.28 6.47
CA VAL A 38 -1.08 -6.74 5.08
C VAL A 38 -2.39 -6.46 4.36
N ILE A 39 -2.29 -5.74 3.25
CA ILE A 39 -3.30 -5.76 2.19
C ILE A 39 -2.74 -6.51 0.98
N LEU A 40 -3.58 -7.32 0.34
CA LEU A 40 -3.18 -8.13 -0.82
C LEU A 40 -3.38 -7.35 -2.12
N GLY A 41 -2.49 -7.55 -3.10
CA GLY A 41 -2.51 -6.89 -4.40
C GLY A 41 -3.18 -7.70 -5.51
N ASN A 42 -3.20 -7.17 -6.73
CA ASN A 42 -3.91 -7.79 -7.84
C ASN A 42 -3.28 -9.11 -8.32
N HIS A 43 -1.99 -9.33 -8.06
CA HIS A 43 -1.35 -10.62 -8.32
C HIS A 43 -1.67 -11.64 -7.21
N ASP A 44 -1.79 -11.18 -5.96
CA ASP A 44 -1.99 -12.07 -4.82
C ASP A 44 -3.30 -12.86 -4.86
N ARG A 45 -4.35 -12.36 -5.52
CA ARG A 45 -5.60 -13.15 -5.70
C ARG A 45 -5.41 -14.47 -6.43
N GLY A 46 -4.30 -14.65 -7.16
CA GLY A 46 -4.09 -15.81 -8.02
C GLY A 46 -5.07 -15.84 -9.20
N LYS A 47 -5.24 -17.03 -9.80
CA LYS A 47 -6.08 -17.24 -11.00
C LYS A 47 -7.30 -18.12 -10.74
N ASP A 48 -7.51 -18.54 -9.49
CA ASP A 48 -8.56 -19.45 -9.10
C ASP A 48 -9.87 -18.68 -8.86
N SER A 49 -10.75 -18.71 -9.87
CA SER A 49 -12.00 -17.95 -9.87
C SER A 49 -12.98 -18.30 -8.74
N THR A 50 -12.79 -19.43 -8.05
CA THR A 50 -13.59 -19.77 -6.86
C THR A 50 -13.23 -18.92 -5.65
N GLY A 51 -12.04 -18.29 -5.66
CA GLY A 51 -11.51 -17.53 -4.54
C GLY A 51 -10.79 -18.38 -3.50
N GLU A 52 -10.65 -19.69 -3.66
CA GLU A 52 -10.03 -20.56 -2.65
C GLU A 52 -8.54 -20.24 -2.46
N THR A 53 -7.80 -19.92 -3.52
CA THR A 53 -6.39 -19.47 -3.43
C THR A 53 -6.25 -18.19 -2.59
N LEU A 54 -7.13 -17.21 -2.79
CA LEU A 54 -7.16 -15.98 -2.00
C LEU A 54 -7.58 -16.26 -0.55
N SER A 55 -8.63 -17.07 -0.36
CA SER A 55 -9.14 -17.46 0.96
C SER A 55 -8.10 -18.20 1.80
N LYS A 56 -7.25 -19.04 1.19
CA LYS A 56 -6.14 -19.70 1.88
C LYS A 56 -5.12 -18.69 2.41
N GLN A 57 -4.77 -17.68 1.61
CA GLN A 57 -3.81 -16.66 2.05
C GLN A 57 -4.38 -15.81 3.18
N ILE A 58 -5.65 -15.40 3.08
CA ILE A 58 -6.37 -14.67 4.13
C ILE A 58 -6.37 -15.47 5.44
N ARG A 59 -6.72 -16.77 5.39
CA ARG A 59 -6.70 -17.65 6.56
C ARG A 59 -5.31 -17.76 7.20
N VAL A 60 -4.25 -17.80 6.40
CA VAL A 60 -2.87 -17.89 6.93
C VAL A 60 -2.37 -16.56 7.48
N LEU A 61 -2.77 -15.43 6.89
CA LEU A 61 -2.46 -14.11 7.43
C LEU A 61 -3.17 -13.83 8.75
N GLY A 62 -4.40 -14.35 8.92
CA GLY A 62 -5.20 -14.16 10.12
C GLY A 62 -5.36 -12.67 10.46
N GLU A 63 -5.04 -12.29 11.69
CA GLU A 63 -5.17 -10.92 12.21
C GLU A 63 -4.28 -9.89 11.48
N LYS A 64 -3.24 -10.34 10.76
CA LYS A 64 -2.37 -9.45 9.97
C LYS A 64 -3.08 -8.92 8.71
N TYR A 65 -4.11 -9.60 8.22
CA TYR A 65 -4.81 -9.19 7.01
C TYR A 65 -5.83 -8.08 7.29
N CYS A 66 -5.79 -7.01 6.50
CA CYS A 66 -6.61 -5.81 6.70
C CYS A 66 -7.25 -5.41 5.36
N ALA A 67 -8.49 -5.81 5.11
CA ALA A 67 -9.25 -5.42 3.91
C ALA A 67 -10.58 -4.83 4.33
N TRP A 68 -10.81 -3.56 3.98
CA TRP A 68 -11.93 -2.78 4.54
C TRP A 68 -11.98 -2.91 6.08
N ASP A 69 -10.85 -2.66 6.73
CA ASP A 69 -10.68 -2.86 8.16
C ASP A 69 -9.86 -1.72 8.76
N LEU A 70 -10.09 -1.44 10.04
CA LEU A 70 -9.34 -0.48 10.84
C LEU A 70 -8.53 -1.23 11.90
N LYS A 71 -7.22 -0.98 11.93
CA LYS A 71 -6.33 -1.40 13.03
C LYS A 71 -5.84 -0.18 13.79
N VAL A 72 -6.15 -0.10 15.08
CA VAL A 72 -5.58 0.92 15.97
C VAL A 72 -4.33 0.34 16.61
N PHE A 73 -3.16 0.82 16.19
CA PHE A 73 -1.88 0.34 16.70
C PHE A 73 -1.45 1.16 17.93
N ASN A 74 -1.42 0.51 19.10
CA ASN A 74 -0.92 1.05 20.38
C ASN A 74 -1.44 2.45 20.76
N ASN A 75 -2.63 2.83 20.29
CA ASN A 75 -3.14 4.20 20.43
C ASN A 75 -2.16 5.28 19.91
N GLN A 76 -1.39 4.93 18.86
CA GLN A 76 -0.41 5.79 18.20
C GLN A 76 -0.81 6.11 16.77
N ILE A 77 -1.41 5.16 16.04
CA ILE A 77 -1.80 5.29 14.64
C ILE A 77 -3.12 4.56 14.40
N ASN A 78 -4.04 5.19 13.67
CA ASN A 78 -5.14 4.53 12.98
C ASN A 78 -4.65 4.04 11.61
N LEU A 79 -4.69 2.73 11.37
CA LEU A 79 -4.38 2.13 10.07
C LEU A 79 -5.66 1.59 9.44
N LEU A 80 -6.22 2.36 8.52
CA LEU A 80 -7.40 1.98 7.75
C LEU A 80 -6.95 1.36 6.43
N SER A 81 -7.49 0.19 6.07
CA SER A 81 -7.16 -0.45 4.79
C SER A 81 -8.33 -0.45 3.82
N ALA A 82 -8.03 -0.18 2.55
CA ALA A 82 -9.01 -0.07 1.48
C ALA A 82 -9.37 -1.44 0.87
N ARG A 83 -9.89 -1.41 -0.36
CA ARG A 83 -10.24 -2.59 -1.15
C ARG A 83 -9.01 -3.45 -1.46
N PRO A 84 -9.03 -4.76 -1.16
CA PRO A 84 -7.94 -5.66 -1.49
C PRO A 84 -7.94 -6.00 -2.97
N CYS A 85 -6.78 -6.44 -3.46
CA CYS A 85 -6.59 -7.01 -4.78
C CYS A 85 -7.01 -6.10 -5.95
N SER A 86 -7.08 -4.78 -5.73
CA SER A 86 -7.36 -3.83 -6.80
C SER A 86 -6.26 -3.87 -7.85
N SER A 87 -6.63 -3.81 -9.13
CA SER A 87 -5.70 -3.63 -10.26
C SER A 87 -5.59 -2.18 -10.72
N GLY A 88 -6.12 -1.23 -9.94
CA GLY A 88 -6.31 0.15 -10.36
C GLY A 88 -7.33 0.30 -11.50
N GLY A 89 -7.39 1.49 -12.08
CA GLY A 89 -8.22 1.82 -13.25
C GLY A 89 -9.69 2.03 -12.92
N GLY A 90 -9.99 2.58 -11.75
CA GLY A 90 -11.34 2.80 -11.25
C GLY A 90 -11.82 1.66 -10.36
N TYR A 91 -13.09 1.28 -10.48
CA TYR A 91 -13.68 0.22 -9.66
C TYR A 91 -13.90 -1.06 -10.47
N TYR A 92 -13.26 -2.15 -10.04
CA TYR A 92 -13.42 -3.48 -10.62
C TYR A 92 -13.08 -4.58 -9.60
N LEU A 93 -13.99 -5.52 -9.41
CA LEU A 93 -13.72 -6.75 -8.67
C LEU A 93 -13.51 -7.91 -9.64
N SER A 94 -12.40 -8.60 -9.46
CA SER A 94 -12.13 -9.81 -10.22
C SER A 94 -13.01 -10.97 -9.77
N LYS A 95 -13.05 -12.04 -10.57
CA LYS A 95 -13.81 -13.26 -10.24
C LYS A 95 -13.33 -13.88 -8.93
N GLU A 96 -12.02 -13.91 -8.70
CA GLU A 96 -11.39 -14.46 -7.50
C GLU A 96 -11.81 -13.68 -6.25
N VAL A 97 -11.80 -12.34 -6.32
CA VAL A 97 -12.23 -11.48 -5.22
C VAL A 97 -13.72 -11.64 -4.96
N LYS A 98 -14.54 -11.71 -6.02
CA LYS A 98 -15.98 -12.00 -5.90
C LYS A 98 -16.25 -13.39 -5.29
N GLY A 99 -15.40 -14.38 -5.56
CA GLY A 99 -15.50 -15.71 -4.97
C GLY A 99 -15.34 -15.71 -3.45
N VAL A 100 -14.52 -14.79 -2.91
CA VAL A 100 -14.29 -14.65 -1.46
C VAL A 100 -15.31 -13.73 -0.79
N TYR A 101 -15.56 -12.57 -1.37
CA TYR A 101 -16.33 -11.49 -0.71
C TYR A 101 -17.76 -11.37 -1.22
N GLY A 102 -18.13 -12.13 -2.24
CA GLY A 102 -19.36 -11.90 -3.00
C GLY A 102 -19.29 -10.66 -3.89
N PRO A 103 -20.40 -10.30 -4.54
CA PRO A 103 -20.50 -9.04 -5.26
C PRO A 103 -20.47 -7.88 -4.26
N ILE A 104 -19.47 -7.00 -4.40
CA ILE A 104 -19.42 -5.71 -3.71
C ILE A 104 -19.48 -4.64 -4.80
N THR A 105 -20.35 -3.65 -4.65
CA THR A 105 -20.43 -2.51 -5.56
C THR A 105 -19.42 -1.42 -5.19
N GLU A 106 -19.21 -0.46 -6.08
CA GLU A 106 -18.37 0.71 -5.79
C GLU A 106 -18.87 1.44 -4.54
N ASN A 107 -20.18 1.66 -4.43
CA ASN A 107 -20.81 2.29 -3.25
C ASN A 107 -20.65 1.45 -1.99
N ASP A 108 -20.76 0.12 -2.07
CA ASP A 108 -20.52 -0.74 -0.91
C ASP A 108 -19.06 -0.63 -0.42
N SER A 109 -18.10 -0.57 -1.35
CA SER A 109 -16.69 -0.38 -1.01
C SER A 109 -16.44 0.98 -0.34
N ILE A 110 -17.01 2.06 -0.91
CA ILE A 110 -16.95 3.41 -0.34
C ILE A 110 -17.52 3.40 1.09
N ASN A 111 -18.73 2.86 1.26
CA ASN A 111 -19.41 2.81 2.55
C ASN A 111 -18.63 1.98 3.58
N LYS A 112 -18.02 0.87 3.18
CA LYS A 112 -17.15 0.07 4.05
C LYS A 112 -15.95 0.89 4.54
N ILE A 113 -15.27 1.61 3.65
CA ILE A 113 -14.12 2.46 4.01
C ILE A 113 -14.57 3.58 4.97
N ILE A 114 -15.65 4.29 4.64
CA ILE A 114 -16.18 5.38 5.47
C ILE A 114 -16.59 4.84 6.85
N LYS A 115 -17.32 3.73 6.92
CA LYS A 115 -17.74 3.14 8.20
C LYS A 115 -16.55 2.76 9.08
N CYS A 116 -15.50 2.15 8.50
CA CYS A 116 -14.28 1.89 9.26
C CYS A 116 -13.62 3.16 9.79
N SER A 117 -13.71 4.27 9.03
CA SER A 117 -13.15 5.56 9.48
C SER A 117 -13.89 6.17 10.67
N GLU A 118 -15.17 5.81 10.88
CA GLU A 118 -15.97 6.30 12.01
C GLU A 118 -15.52 5.69 13.35
N GLU A 119 -14.81 4.57 13.31
CA GLU A 119 -14.25 3.88 14.49
C GLU A 119 -12.83 4.36 14.85
N THR A 120 -12.30 5.34 14.12
CA THR A 120 -10.95 5.87 14.35
C THR A 120 -10.85 6.66 15.65
N VAL A 121 -9.70 6.59 16.31
CA VAL A 121 -9.39 7.45 17.46
C VAL A 121 -9.03 8.84 16.93
N GLU A 122 -9.70 9.88 17.41
CA GLU A 122 -9.64 11.22 16.83
C GLU A 122 -8.24 11.85 16.99
N GLU A 123 -7.63 11.69 18.17
CA GLU A 123 -6.40 12.39 18.57
C GLU A 123 -5.11 11.73 18.07
N ILE A 124 -5.19 10.74 17.17
CA ILE A 124 -4.02 10.06 16.61
C ILE A 124 -4.11 10.04 15.07
N PRO A 125 -2.97 9.95 14.35
CA PRO A 125 -2.94 10.05 12.90
C PRO A 125 -3.75 8.98 12.20
N LEU A 126 -4.28 9.33 11.04
CA LEU A 126 -4.95 8.38 10.14
C LEU A 126 -4.06 8.08 8.92
N ILE A 127 -3.63 6.83 8.84
CA ILE A 127 -2.97 6.26 7.68
C ILE A 127 -3.97 5.37 6.93
N ILE A 128 -4.14 5.63 5.64
CA ILE A 128 -4.90 4.77 4.74
C ILE A 128 -3.93 3.92 3.92
N MET A 129 -4.18 2.61 3.86
CA MET A 129 -3.36 1.65 3.13
C MET A 129 -4.17 0.99 2.01
N SER A 130 -3.62 0.97 0.81
CA SER A 130 -4.22 0.29 -0.35
C SER A 130 -3.16 -0.37 -1.23
N HIS A 131 -3.56 -1.25 -2.15
CA HIS A 131 -2.63 -1.74 -3.17
C HIS A 131 -2.45 -0.72 -4.30
N ALA A 132 -3.55 -0.24 -4.89
CA ALA A 132 -3.55 0.82 -5.88
C ALA A 132 -3.88 2.17 -5.22
N GLY A 133 -3.23 3.25 -5.64
CA GLY A 133 -3.52 4.60 -5.15
C GLY A 133 -4.91 5.09 -5.60
N PRO A 134 -5.44 6.17 -4.99
CA PRO A 134 -6.74 6.73 -5.38
C PRO A 134 -6.68 7.42 -6.76
N SER A 135 -7.82 7.46 -7.45
CA SER A 135 -7.98 8.33 -8.61
C SER A 135 -7.83 9.81 -8.22
N GLY A 136 -7.44 10.65 -9.17
CA GLY A 136 -7.19 12.08 -9.00
C GLY A 136 -5.70 12.43 -8.83
N LEU A 137 -4.81 11.43 -8.85
CA LEU A 137 -3.36 11.63 -8.74
C LEU A 137 -2.64 11.73 -10.09
N GLY A 138 -3.39 11.84 -11.19
CA GLY A 138 -2.92 12.29 -12.49
C GLY A 138 -2.94 11.22 -13.58
N SER A 139 -3.05 11.68 -14.84
CA SER A 139 -3.23 10.82 -16.02
C SER A 139 -2.00 10.71 -16.91
N GLU A 140 -0.95 11.50 -16.67
CA GLU A 140 0.30 11.41 -17.45
C GLU A 140 1.09 10.17 -17.06
N PRO A 141 1.88 9.53 -17.95
CA PRO A 141 2.63 8.32 -17.60
C PRO A 141 3.48 8.46 -16.33
N LYS A 142 4.04 9.66 -16.09
CA LYS A 142 4.86 9.99 -14.91
C LYS A 142 4.06 10.34 -13.65
N SER A 143 2.77 10.65 -13.76
CA SER A 143 1.92 10.95 -12.62
C SER A 143 1.87 9.76 -11.66
N ILE A 144 1.62 10.01 -10.37
CA ILE A 144 1.66 8.95 -9.35
C ILE A 144 0.77 7.75 -9.71
N CYS A 145 -0.44 8.01 -10.21
CA CYS A 145 -1.38 6.98 -10.66
C CYS A 145 -1.52 6.87 -12.19
N GLY A 146 -0.65 7.50 -12.97
CA GLY A 146 -0.80 7.53 -14.43
C GLY A 146 -0.29 6.26 -15.12
N LYS A 147 -1.12 5.68 -16.00
CA LYS A 147 -0.79 4.43 -16.70
C LYS A 147 0.25 4.60 -17.81
N ASP A 148 1.34 3.86 -17.72
CA ASP A 148 2.49 3.96 -18.64
C ASP A 148 2.68 2.75 -19.58
N TRP A 149 1.88 1.68 -19.43
CA TRP A 149 2.02 0.45 -20.23
C TRP A 149 1.03 0.31 -21.40
N LYS A 150 0.09 1.26 -21.58
CA LYS A 150 -0.82 1.28 -22.74
C LYS A 150 -1.23 2.72 -23.04
N LEU A 151 -1.35 3.06 -24.33
CA LEU A 151 -1.90 4.33 -24.79
C LEU A 151 -3.42 4.25 -25.01
N PRO A 152 -4.18 5.35 -24.80
CA PRO A 152 -3.73 6.58 -24.16
C PRO A 152 -3.41 6.36 -22.67
N SER A 153 -2.51 7.19 -22.13
CA SER A 153 -2.28 7.25 -20.68
C SER A 153 -3.54 7.79 -20.00
N LEU A 154 -3.90 7.19 -18.87
CA LEU A 154 -5.10 7.51 -18.11
C LEU A 154 -4.77 7.43 -16.61
N ASP A 155 -5.57 8.11 -15.79
CA ASP A 155 -5.55 7.90 -14.35
C ASP A 155 -5.96 6.44 -14.05
N TRP A 156 -5.06 5.73 -13.38
CA TRP A 156 -5.18 4.33 -13.05
C TRP A 156 -5.43 4.11 -11.55
N GLY A 157 -5.84 5.13 -10.83
CA GLY A 157 -6.20 5.02 -9.42
C GLY A 157 -7.58 4.40 -9.17
N ASP A 158 -7.85 4.09 -7.91
CA ASP A 158 -9.10 3.55 -7.39
C ASP A 158 -10.12 4.66 -7.13
N ARG A 159 -11.30 4.54 -7.76
CA ARG A 159 -12.39 5.53 -7.63
C ARG A 159 -13.10 5.44 -6.28
N ASP A 160 -13.30 4.23 -5.75
CA ASP A 160 -13.89 4.01 -4.43
C ASP A 160 -13.01 4.59 -3.32
N LEU A 161 -11.69 4.41 -3.42
CA LEU A 161 -10.74 4.98 -2.48
C LEU A 161 -10.73 6.51 -2.53
N SER A 162 -10.68 7.09 -3.73
CA SER A 162 -10.74 8.55 -3.93
C SER A 162 -12.01 9.14 -3.32
N ALA A 163 -13.17 8.57 -3.65
CA ALA A 163 -14.45 9.02 -3.12
C ALA A 163 -14.53 8.91 -1.58
N ALA A 164 -14.02 7.82 -1.00
CA ALA A 164 -14.01 7.64 0.44
C ALA A 164 -13.08 8.65 1.15
N ILE A 165 -11.86 8.87 0.63
CA ILE A 165 -10.93 9.87 1.17
C ILE A 165 -11.58 11.25 1.20
N SER A 166 -12.22 11.68 0.11
CA SER A 166 -12.91 12.97 0.05
C SER A 166 -14.06 13.10 1.05
N GLN A 167 -14.71 12.00 1.46
CA GLN A 167 -15.73 12.05 2.52
C GLN A 167 -15.10 12.08 3.92
N ILE A 168 -14.02 11.33 4.13
CA ILE A 168 -13.30 11.29 5.41
C ILE A 168 -12.67 12.66 5.72
N GLN A 169 -12.05 13.30 4.73
CA GLN A 169 -11.42 14.63 4.85
C GLN A 169 -12.39 15.72 5.32
N LYS A 170 -13.70 15.58 5.09
CA LYS A 170 -14.73 16.51 5.61
C LYS A 170 -14.93 16.43 7.11
N ARG A 171 -14.49 15.34 7.76
CA ARG A 171 -14.73 15.05 9.18
C ARG A 171 -13.45 15.05 10.00
N ARG A 172 -12.35 14.58 9.41
CA ARG A 172 -11.03 14.54 10.06
C ARG A 172 -9.91 14.60 9.05
N LYS A 173 -8.72 14.94 9.51
CA LYS A 173 -7.50 14.86 8.70
C LYS A 173 -7.17 13.41 8.33
N VAL A 174 -6.79 13.19 7.08
CA VAL A 174 -6.09 12.00 6.60
C VAL A 174 -4.62 12.38 6.49
N ASP A 175 -3.77 11.81 7.34
CA ASP A 175 -2.36 12.22 7.39
C ASP A 175 -1.54 11.63 6.26
N LEU A 176 -1.81 10.38 5.89
CA LEU A 176 -1.03 9.64 4.93
C LEU A 176 -1.85 8.57 4.21
N VAL A 177 -1.68 8.47 2.89
CA VAL A 177 -2.20 7.40 2.06
C VAL A 177 -1.00 6.67 1.45
N ILE A 178 -0.77 5.42 1.86
CA ILE A 178 0.29 4.56 1.31
C ILE A 178 -0.29 3.54 0.34
N PHE A 179 0.40 3.33 -0.77
CA PHE A 179 0.01 2.36 -1.78
C PHE A 179 1.18 1.88 -2.62
N GLY A 180 0.94 0.86 -3.44
CA GLY A 180 1.92 0.31 -4.37
C GLY A 180 1.41 0.32 -5.81
N HIS A 181 1.50 -0.85 -6.46
CA HIS A 181 1.07 -1.13 -7.84
C HIS A 181 1.83 -0.38 -8.95
N MET A 182 1.87 0.95 -8.89
CA MET A 182 2.44 1.81 -9.92
C MET A 182 3.96 1.91 -9.75
N HIS A 183 4.74 1.09 -10.46
CA HIS A 183 6.18 1.00 -10.26
C HIS A 183 6.91 2.34 -10.51
N ASN A 184 7.99 2.58 -9.76
CA ASN A 184 8.81 3.79 -9.83
C ASN A 184 9.46 4.03 -11.20
N ARG A 185 9.87 2.98 -11.90
CA ARG A 185 10.43 3.06 -13.26
C ARG A 185 9.32 2.87 -14.28
N LEU A 186 9.20 3.84 -15.18
CA LEU A 186 8.21 3.78 -16.25
C LEU A 186 8.62 2.74 -17.31
N LYS A 187 7.63 2.04 -17.86
CA LYS A 187 7.77 1.15 -19.00
C LYS A 187 8.29 1.92 -20.21
N ARG A 188 8.91 1.19 -21.14
CA ARG A 188 9.41 1.73 -22.41
C ARG A 188 10.44 2.87 -22.22
N ASN A 189 11.19 2.87 -21.12
CA ASN A 189 12.20 3.87 -20.80
C ASN A 189 11.68 5.32 -20.75
N LEU A 190 10.43 5.50 -20.34
CA LEU A 190 9.81 6.84 -20.23
C LEU A 190 10.30 7.64 -19.00
N GLY A 191 11.22 7.10 -18.20
CA GLY A 191 11.82 7.77 -17.05
C GLY A 191 11.30 7.27 -15.71
N LEU A 192 11.17 8.18 -14.75
CA LEU A 192 10.73 7.92 -13.38
C LEU A 192 9.33 8.46 -13.13
N ARG A 193 8.61 7.75 -12.26
CA ARG A 193 7.29 8.13 -11.76
C ARG A 193 7.43 9.08 -10.57
N GLU A 194 6.50 10.02 -10.46
CA GLU A 194 6.27 10.77 -9.23
C GLU A 194 5.83 9.80 -8.12
N MET A 195 6.54 9.79 -6.99
CA MET A 195 6.26 8.83 -5.90
C MET A 195 5.55 9.48 -4.70
N PHE A 196 5.41 10.80 -4.70
CA PHE A 196 4.95 11.58 -3.57
C PHE A 196 4.14 12.81 -4.02
N LYS A 197 3.03 13.10 -3.36
CA LYS A 197 2.23 14.32 -3.54
C LYS A 197 1.53 14.70 -2.25
N ILE A 198 1.28 15.99 -2.07
CA ILE A 198 0.41 16.53 -1.01
C ILE A 198 -0.79 17.17 -1.71
N ASP A 199 -2.00 16.88 -1.26
CA ASP A 199 -3.20 17.59 -1.75
C ASP A 199 -3.45 18.92 -1.01
N SER A 200 -4.52 19.61 -1.41
CA SER A 200 -4.93 20.88 -0.79
C SER A 200 -5.39 20.72 0.67
N GLU A 201 -5.83 19.53 1.07
CA GLU A 201 -6.24 19.22 2.44
C GLU A 201 -5.05 18.81 3.32
N GLY A 202 -3.83 18.82 2.77
CA GLY A 202 -2.61 18.43 3.46
C GLY A 202 -2.42 16.92 3.60
N THR A 203 -3.19 16.11 2.87
CA THR A 203 -3.01 14.65 2.85
C THR A 203 -1.81 14.28 1.99
N ILE A 204 -0.90 13.49 2.57
CA ILE A 204 0.27 12.98 1.86
C ILE A 204 -0.08 11.67 1.15
N TYR A 205 0.22 11.57 -0.13
CA TYR A 205 0.10 10.37 -0.95
C TYR A 205 1.50 9.84 -1.24
N PHE A 206 1.79 8.63 -0.79
CA PHE A 206 3.10 8.02 -0.93
C PHE A 206 3.01 6.66 -1.60
N ASN A 207 3.53 6.58 -2.82
CA ASN A 207 3.67 5.34 -3.56
C ASN A 207 4.96 4.64 -3.12
N THR A 208 4.84 3.39 -2.67
CA THR A 208 5.95 2.59 -2.13
C THR A 208 6.46 1.53 -3.12
N ALA A 209 6.05 1.59 -4.39
CA ALA A 209 6.39 0.58 -5.40
C ALA A 209 7.75 0.83 -6.08
N VAL A 210 8.84 0.80 -5.31
CA VAL A 210 10.19 0.73 -5.85
C VAL A 210 10.49 -0.69 -6.32
N VAL A 211 10.66 -0.89 -7.63
CA VAL A 211 10.88 -2.22 -8.22
C VAL A 211 12.07 -2.18 -9.20
N PRO A 212 13.03 -3.13 -9.10
CA PRO A 212 13.12 -4.20 -8.10
C PRO A 212 13.38 -3.68 -6.67
N ARG A 213 12.98 -4.45 -5.66
CA ARG A 213 13.21 -4.12 -4.23
C ARG A 213 14.60 -4.51 -3.73
N TYR A 214 15.42 -5.05 -4.62
CA TYR A 214 16.80 -5.42 -4.36
C TYR A 214 17.67 -5.00 -5.54
N LYS A 215 18.90 -4.60 -5.25
CA LYS A 215 19.94 -4.34 -6.26
C LYS A 215 21.30 -4.65 -5.66
N THR A 216 22.34 -4.61 -6.48
CA THR A 216 23.72 -4.64 -6.03
C THR A 216 24.31 -3.23 -6.10
N ASP A 217 25.15 -2.86 -5.14
CA ASP A 217 25.98 -1.65 -5.23
C ASP A 217 27.20 -1.88 -6.13
N GLU A 218 28.06 -0.85 -6.25
CA GLU A 218 29.28 -0.89 -7.07
C GLU A 218 30.28 -1.97 -6.62
N ASP A 219 30.28 -2.32 -5.33
CA ASP A 219 31.10 -3.39 -4.74
C ASP A 219 30.48 -4.80 -4.95
N GLY A 220 29.31 -4.88 -5.59
CA GLY A 220 28.56 -6.13 -5.75
C GLY A 220 27.81 -6.58 -4.49
N LYS A 221 27.66 -5.73 -3.46
CA LYS A 221 26.94 -6.05 -2.22
C LYS A 221 25.44 -5.84 -2.39
N LEU A 222 24.65 -6.70 -1.75
CA LEU A 222 23.18 -6.63 -1.82
C LEU A 222 22.65 -5.41 -1.05
N LEU A 223 21.78 -4.65 -1.72
CA LEU A 223 20.97 -3.60 -1.14
C LEU A 223 19.48 -3.97 -1.21
N ILE A 224 18.75 -3.66 -0.15
CA ILE A 224 17.32 -3.95 0.00
C ILE A 224 16.57 -2.64 0.22
N ASN A 225 15.54 -2.40 -0.58
CA ASN A 225 14.72 -1.21 -0.47
C ASN A 225 13.60 -1.38 0.56
N PHE A 226 13.42 -0.37 1.41
CA PHE A 226 12.20 -0.15 2.18
C PHE A 226 11.73 1.29 2.01
N SER A 227 10.42 1.47 1.86
CA SER A 227 9.79 2.75 2.16
C SER A 227 9.77 2.95 3.66
N TRP A 228 10.17 4.14 4.11
CA TRP A 228 10.32 4.46 5.52
C TRP A 228 9.54 5.72 5.89
N ILE A 229 8.78 5.61 6.98
CA ILE A 229 7.86 6.63 7.48
C ILE A 229 8.10 6.78 8.97
N GLU A 230 8.24 8.01 9.46
CA GLU A 230 8.42 8.29 10.88
C GLU A 230 7.35 9.27 11.35
N PHE A 231 6.65 8.90 12.42
CA PHE A 231 5.77 9.78 13.17
C PHE A 231 6.45 10.14 14.49
N GLU A 232 6.47 11.42 14.81
CA GLU A 232 6.95 11.95 16.10
C GLU A 232 5.85 12.82 16.69
N ASN A 233 5.53 12.61 17.98
CA ASN A 233 4.48 13.35 18.68
C ASN A 233 3.14 13.37 17.90
N LYS A 234 2.78 12.23 17.27
CA LYS A 234 1.57 12.07 16.45
C LYS A 234 1.55 12.94 15.19
N GLU A 235 2.70 13.38 14.70
CA GLU A 235 2.81 14.11 13.45
C GLU A 235 3.78 13.38 12.51
N LEU A 236 3.45 13.34 11.23
CA LEU A 236 4.34 12.79 10.22
C LEU A 236 5.58 13.70 10.10
N ARG A 237 6.78 13.13 10.24
CA ARG A 237 8.05 13.88 10.22
C ARG A 237 9.03 13.42 9.14
N HIS A 238 8.88 12.20 8.64
CA HIS A 238 9.77 11.66 7.63
C HIS A 238 9.03 10.76 6.65
N VAL A 239 9.28 10.94 5.36
CA VAL A 239 8.88 10.02 4.29
C VAL A 239 10.03 9.85 3.31
N SER A 240 10.45 8.60 3.08
CA SER A 240 11.56 8.31 2.16
C SER A 240 11.50 6.91 1.54
N HIS A 241 12.23 6.72 0.45
CA HIS A 241 12.71 5.40 0.03
C HIS A 241 14.16 5.24 0.48
N ARG A 242 14.47 4.16 1.20
CA ARG A 242 15.81 3.86 1.71
C ARG A 242 16.30 2.54 1.17
N TRP A 243 17.56 2.51 0.74
CA TRP A 243 18.29 1.31 0.38
C TRP A 243 19.23 0.93 1.51
N TYR A 244 18.96 -0.22 2.12
CA TYR A 244 19.73 -0.73 3.24
C TYR A 244 20.72 -1.79 2.79
N SER A 245 21.92 -1.78 3.35
CA SER A 245 22.84 -2.92 3.30
C SER A 245 22.29 -4.11 4.09
N GLU A 246 22.92 -5.27 3.96
CA GLU A 246 22.64 -6.43 4.81
C GLU A 246 22.99 -6.21 6.30
N SER A 247 23.84 -5.22 6.61
CA SER A 247 24.16 -4.77 7.98
C SER A 247 23.13 -3.77 8.54
N GLY A 248 22.15 -3.35 7.74
CA GLY A 248 21.13 -2.38 8.17
C GLY A 248 21.55 -0.92 8.06
N GLU A 249 22.68 -0.62 7.41
CA GLU A 249 23.10 0.75 7.12
C GLU A 249 22.34 1.30 5.92
N ILE A 250 21.93 2.57 5.98
CA ILE A 250 21.35 3.28 4.84
C ILE A 250 22.49 3.62 3.88
N ARG A 251 22.40 3.14 2.64
CA ARG A 251 23.38 3.38 1.56
C ARG A 251 22.90 4.44 0.58
N GLU A 252 21.59 4.52 0.38
CA GLU A 252 20.95 5.56 -0.43
C GLU A 252 19.59 5.92 0.17
N GLU A 253 19.21 7.19 0.07
CA GLU A 253 17.91 7.70 0.55
C GLU A 253 17.35 8.74 -0.41
N ASP A 254 16.12 8.51 -0.87
CA ASP A 254 15.29 9.51 -1.54
C ASP A 254 14.29 10.06 -0.52
N LYS A 255 14.55 11.25 0.04
CA LYS A 255 13.69 11.89 1.04
C LYS A 255 12.65 12.80 0.38
N PHE A 256 11.39 12.70 0.82
CA PHE A 256 10.24 13.44 0.28
C PHE A 256 9.61 14.41 1.28
N PHE A 257 9.68 14.08 2.57
CA PHE A 257 9.15 14.87 3.69
C PHE A 257 10.08 14.70 4.87
#